data_AF-A0A328SIH5-F1
#
_entry.id   AF-A0A328SIH5-F1
#
_cell.length_a   1.000
_cell.length_b   1.000
_cell.length_c   1.000
_cell.angle_alpha   90.00
_cell.angle_beta   90.00
_cell.angle_gamma   90.00
#
_symmetry.space_group_name_H-M   'P 1'
#
loop_
_entity.id
_entity.type
_entity.pdbx_description
1 polymer ?
#
loop_
_entity_poly.entity_id
_entity_poly.type
_entity_poly.pdbx_seq_one_letter_code
_entity_poly.pdbx_strand_id
1 'polypeptide(L)'
;MKDFIVLDLETPNRYSNSISSIGIVVVEDNVVVDEIYSLINPEASFDNFNIALTGIHPEDVVDAPTFPEFYDEIRGLLQRNIIVGQNITFDLGVISRSLTRYNMPIPPFKYYCTLSSCKRNLCLPDNSLSYVVANVLKTTYDAHNAMADARMTYELYNYLDDYEDSRENFLKTYYYRPNRKRDFNRTFDYNYNYLYGLTKKFSYINEISENHKRLMETWLQSNKYQNAHPLIENILLKVSYIIHNNLTKHEIREINESLNAIKRSPEYNVNILK
;
A
#
# COMPACT_ATOMS: atom_id res chain seq x y z
N MET A 1 -25.23 -16.06 -1.91
CA MET A 1 -24.55 -15.70 -0.64
C MET A 1 -25.31 -14.58 0.05
N LYS A 2 -25.65 -14.76 1.34
CA LYS A 2 -26.50 -13.82 2.09
C LYS A 2 -25.74 -12.80 2.92
N ASP A 3 -24.63 -13.23 3.52
CA ASP A 3 -23.82 -12.41 4.42
C ASP A 3 -22.44 -12.22 3.78
N PHE A 4 -22.09 -10.97 3.54
CA PHE A 4 -20.83 -10.58 2.91
C PHE A 4 -20.58 -9.09 3.13
N ILE A 5 -19.38 -8.66 2.77
CA ILE A 5 -19.07 -7.23 2.69
C ILE A 5 -18.65 -6.88 1.27
N VAL A 6 -18.95 -5.67 0.84
CA VAL A 6 -18.43 -5.10 -0.41
C VAL A 6 -17.37 -4.08 -0.05
N LEU A 7 -16.18 -4.18 -0.64
CA LEU A 7 -15.02 -3.38 -0.28
C LEU A 7 -14.40 -2.75 -1.52
N ASP A 8 -14.07 -1.48 -1.40
CA ASP A 8 -13.23 -0.73 -2.33
C ASP A 8 -12.29 0.20 -1.55
N LEU A 9 -11.11 0.50 -2.11
CA LEU A 9 -10.15 1.40 -1.48
C LEU A 9 -9.42 2.28 -2.49
N GLU A 10 -8.95 3.43 -1.98
CA GLU A 10 -8.09 4.31 -2.73
C GLU A 10 -6.66 4.30 -2.18
N THR A 11 -5.71 4.53 -3.08
CA THR A 11 -4.28 4.58 -2.74
C THR A 11 -3.74 6.00 -2.88
N PRO A 12 -2.81 6.44 -2.01
CA PRO A 12 -2.23 7.78 -2.12
C PRO A 12 -1.24 7.89 -3.29
N ASN A 13 -0.69 6.77 -3.78
CA ASN A 13 0.38 6.75 -4.78
C ASN A 13 0.47 5.40 -5.51
N ARG A 14 1.33 5.35 -6.54
CA ARG A 14 1.54 4.16 -7.38
C ARG A 14 2.17 2.93 -6.71
N TYR A 15 2.62 3.03 -5.45
CA TYR A 15 3.31 1.91 -4.78
C TYR A 15 2.33 0.84 -4.28
N SER A 16 1.05 1.19 -4.15
CA SER A 16 -0.04 0.28 -3.78
C SER A 16 0.24 -0.48 -2.48
N ASN A 17 0.94 0.13 -1.52
CA ASN A 17 1.33 -0.46 -0.23
C ASN A 17 0.83 0.35 0.98
N SER A 18 -0.12 1.25 0.73
CA SER A 18 -0.79 2.11 1.70
C SER A 18 -2.16 2.50 1.12
N ILE A 19 -3.06 2.95 2.01
CA ILE A 19 -4.46 3.25 1.72
C ILE A 19 -4.72 4.69 2.14
N SER A 20 -5.40 5.48 1.32
CA SER A 20 -5.81 6.86 1.63
C SER A 20 -7.30 6.95 2.00
N SER A 21 -8.13 6.04 1.49
CA SER A 21 -9.51 5.86 1.96
C SER A 21 -9.99 4.44 1.71
N ILE A 22 -11.02 4.02 2.43
CA ILE A 22 -11.66 2.72 2.26
C ILE A 22 -13.17 2.84 2.50
N GLY A 23 -13.95 2.15 1.67
CA GLY A 23 -15.39 2.04 1.78
C GLY A 23 -15.79 0.57 1.92
N ILE A 24 -16.65 0.28 2.90
CA ILE A 24 -17.16 -1.07 3.16
C ILE A 24 -18.67 -1.01 3.32
N VAL A 25 -19.39 -1.73 2.48
CA VAL A 25 -20.83 -1.98 2.63
C VAL A 25 -21.01 -3.33 3.32
N VAL A 26 -21.73 -3.37 4.43
CA VAL A 26 -22.00 -4.60 5.19
C VAL A 26 -23.39 -5.12 4.83
N VAL A 27 -23.44 -6.38 4.39
CA VAL A 27 -24.68 -7.03 3.95
C VAL A 27 -24.93 -8.24 4.84
N GLU A 28 -26.11 -8.29 5.45
CA GLU A 28 -26.60 -9.42 6.23
C GLU A 28 -28.01 -9.79 5.72
N ASP A 29 -28.27 -11.08 5.52
CA ASP A 29 -29.53 -11.58 4.97
C ASP A 29 -29.95 -10.89 3.65
N ASN A 30 -28.97 -10.59 2.78
CA ASN A 30 -29.12 -9.84 1.52
C ASN A 30 -29.54 -8.36 1.65
N VAL A 31 -29.54 -7.79 2.86
CA VAL A 31 -29.88 -6.39 3.10
C VAL A 31 -28.64 -5.64 3.56
N VAL A 32 -28.44 -4.42 3.06
CA VAL A 32 -27.39 -3.52 3.58
C VAL A 32 -27.77 -3.13 5.00
N VAL A 33 -26.93 -3.50 5.97
CA VAL A 33 -27.15 -3.22 7.40
C VAL A 33 -26.25 -2.13 7.95
N ASP A 34 -25.10 -1.89 7.30
CA ASP A 34 -24.16 -0.86 7.72
C ASP A 34 -23.24 -0.43 6.57
N GLU A 35 -22.64 0.74 6.71
CA GLU A 35 -21.66 1.30 5.78
C GLU A 35 -20.53 1.99 6.54
N ILE A 36 -19.31 1.50 6.34
CA ILE A 36 -18.12 1.98 7.03
C ILE A 36 -17.24 2.70 6.01
N TYR A 37 -16.99 3.98 6.23
CA TYR A 37 -16.05 4.78 5.44
C TYR A 37 -15.00 5.41 6.34
N SER A 38 -13.75 5.42 5.89
CA SER A 38 -12.70 6.18 6.55
C SER A 38 -11.73 6.74 5.53
N LEU A 39 -11.34 8.00 5.71
CA LEU A 39 -10.02 8.46 5.30
C LEU A 39 -8.98 7.76 6.18
N ILE A 40 -7.82 7.48 5.64
CA ILE A 40 -6.72 6.82 6.35
C ILE A 40 -5.47 7.65 6.14
N ASN A 41 -4.76 7.98 7.22
CA ASN A 41 -3.43 8.54 7.13
C ASN A 41 -2.48 7.43 6.62
N PRO A 42 -1.97 7.52 5.38
CA PRO A 42 -1.15 6.45 4.82
C PRO A 42 0.30 6.50 5.34
N GLU A 43 0.67 7.54 6.10
CA GLU A 43 2.05 7.88 6.45
C GLU A 43 2.98 7.85 5.23
N ALA A 44 2.48 8.29 4.07
CA ALA A 44 3.14 8.21 2.78
C ALA A 44 2.85 9.45 1.93
N SER A 45 3.69 9.68 0.92
CA SER A 45 3.49 10.77 -0.04
C SER A 45 2.31 10.49 -0.97
N PHE A 46 1.66 11.57 -1.44
CA PHE A 46 0.63 11.48 -2.46
C PHE A 46 1.21 11.80 -3.84
N ASP A 47 0.85 11.01 -4.84
CA ASP A 47 1.17 11.30 -6.24
C ASP A 47 0.08 12.21 -6.82
N ASN A 48 0.46 13.23 -7.61
CA ASN A 48 -0.50 14.15 -8.25
C ASN A 48 -1.58 13.42 -9.08
N PHE A 49 -1.22 12.28 -9.70
CA PHE A 49 -2.18 11.46 -10.44
C PHE A 49 -3.28 10.91 -9.52
N ASN A 50 -2.92 10.39 -8.36
CA ASN A 50 -3.86 9.84 -7.39
C ASN A 50 -4.75 10.94 -6.81
N ILE A 51 -4.17 12.09 -6.45
CA ILE A 51 -4.95 13.27 -6.00
C ILE A 51 -5.96 13.69 -7.06
N ALA A 52 -5.53 13.81 -8.33
CA ALA A 52 -6.43 14.20 -9.41
C ALA A 52 -7.53 13.17 -9.69
N LEU A 53 -7.29 11.90 -9.37
CA LEU A 53 -8.23 10.81 -9.57
C LEU A 53 -9.29 10.76 -8.45
N THR A 54 -8.86 10.85 -7.20
CA THR A 54 -9.69 10.60 -6.02
C THR A 54 -10.16 11.86 -5.31
N GLY A 55 -9.51 13.00 -5.58
CA GLY A 55 -9.72 14.25 -4.86
C GLY A 55 -9.17 14.25 -3.42
N ILE A 56 -8.46 13.21 -2.99
CA ILE A 56 -7.91 13.12 -1.62
C ILE A 56 -6.54 13.77 -1.59
N HIS A 57 -6.41 14.82 -0.79
CA HIS A 57 -5.17 15.55 -0.58
C HIS A 57 -4.46 15.12 0.72
N PRO A 58 -3.13 15.33 0.83
CA PRO A 58 -2.40 15.06 2.07
C PRO A 58 -3.00 15.74 3.31
N GLU A 59 -3.51 16.96 3.16
CA GLU A 59 -4.15 17.74 4.22
C GLU A 59 -5.45 17.09 4.75
N ASP A 60 -6.17 16.34 3.92
CA ASP A 60 -7.44 15.70 4.30
C ASP A 60 -7.23 14.54 5.27
N VAL A 61 -6.02 13.95 5.28
CA VAL A 61 -5.71 12.73 6.04
C VAL A 61 -4.79 12.98 7.25
N VAL A 62 -4.45 14.24 7.55
CA VAL A 62 -3.52 14.57 8.64
C VAL A 62 -4.02 14.06 9.99
N ASP A 63 -5.30 14.28 10.27
CA ASP A 63 -5.96 13.90 11.53
C ASP A 63 -6.75 12.57 11.41
N ALA A 64 -6.65 11.90 10.26
CA ALA A 64 -7.28 10.59 10.03
C ALA A 64 -6.51 9.47 10.75
N PRO A 65 -7.17 8.35 11.12
CA PRO A 65 -6.49 7.22 11.73
C PRO A 65 -5.43 6.64 10.78
N THR A 66 -4.35 6.15 11.35
CA THR A 66 -3.37 5.33 10.61
C THR A 66 -4.00 3.99 10.24
N PHE A 67 -3.39 3.30 9.27
CA PHE A 67 -3.90 1.99 8.85
C PHE A 67 -4.00 0.95 9.99
N PRO A 68 -3.02 0.80 10.91
CA PRO A 68 -3.15 -0.14 12.03
C PRO A 68 -4.33 0.15 12.95
N GLU A 69 -4.56 1.43 13.28
CA GLU A 69 -5.66 1.87 14.14
C GLU A 69 -7.01 1.49 13.51
N PHE A 70 -7.20 1.86 12.25
CA PHE A 70 -8.43 1.50 11.52
C PHE A 70 -8.57 -0.01 11.30
N TYR A 71 -7.48 -0.71 10.98
CA TYR A 71 -7.52 -2.15 10.75
C TYR A 71 -7.94 -2.92 12.01
N ASP A 72 -7.54 -2.49 13.19
CA ASP A 72 -7.94 -3.15 14.43
C ASP A 72 -9.46 -3.13 14.66
N GLU A 73 -10.16 -2.12 14.15
CA GLU A 73 -11.63 -2.02 14.17
C GLU A 73 -12.27 -2.98 13.18
N ILE A 74 -11.74 -3.09 11.96
CA ILE A 74 -12.39 -3.85 10.87
C ILE A 74 -11.84 -5.27 10.65
N ARG A 75 -10.72 -5.66 11.27
CA ARG A 75 -10.08 -6.97 11.01
C ARG A 75 -11.01 -8.15 11.22
N GLY A 76 -11.89 -8.07 12.23
CA GLY A 76 -12.87 -9.10 12.53
C GLY A 76 -13.90 -9.24 11.41
N LEU A 77 -14.34 -8.10 10.86
CA LEU A 77 -15.27 -8.03 9.74
C LEU A 77 -14.66 -8.66 8.47
N LEU A 78 -13.42 -8.29 8.12
CA LEU A 78 -12.72 -8.81 6.94
C LEU A 78 -12.44 -10.31 7.02
N GLN A 79 -12.17 -10.85 8.21
CA GLN A 79 -11.81 -12.26 8.39
C GLN A 79 -13.01 -13.20 8.45
N ARG A 80 -14.17 -12.71 8.93
CA ARG A 80 -15.39 -13.52 9.09
C ARG A 80 -16.24 -13.55 7.83
N ASN A 81 -16.18 -12.50 7.02
CA ASN A 81 -17.04 -12.34 5.85
C ASN A 81 -16.36 -12.74 4.53
N ILE A 82 -17.20 -12.99 3.53
CA ILE A 82 -16.78 -13.01 2.13
C ILE A 82 -16.63 -11.56 1.69
N ILE A 83 -15.50 -11.25 1.05
CA ILE A 83 -15.20 -9.92 0.54
C ILE A 83 -15.56 -9.85 -0.95
N VAL A 84 -16.53 -9.04 -1.29
CA VAL A 84 -16.95 -8.74 -2.65
C VAL A 84 -16.25 -7.46 -3.10
N GLY A 85 -15.79 -7.41 -4.35
CA GLY A 85 -15.26 -6.17 -4.92
C GLY A 85 -14.99 -6.26 -6.42
N GLN A 86 -14.90 -5.10 -7.07
CA GLN A 86 -14.48 -5.02 -8.47
C GLN A 86 -12.96 -5.11 -8.53
N ASN A 87 -12.43 -6.14 -9.21
CA ASN A 87 -10.98 -6.37 -9.23
C ASN A 87 -10.34 -6.56 -7.83
N ILE A 88 -11.13 -7.06 -6.87
CA ILE A 88 -10.82 -7.12 -5.42
C ILE A 88 -9.45 -7.70 -5.03
N THR A 89 -8.81 -8.50 -5.88
CA THR A 89 -7.45 -9.00 -5.59
C THR A 89 -6.39 -7.90 -5.58
N PHE A 90 -6.66 -6.76 -6.24
CA PHE A 90 -5.85 -5.55 -6.12
C PHE A 90 -5.90 -5.01 -4.69
N ASP A 91 -7.11 -4.76 -4.18
CA ASP A 91 -7.42 -4.19 -2.87
C ASP A 91 -6.89 -5.08 -1.74
N LEU A 92 -7.17 -6.37 -1.81
CA LEU A 92 -6.63 -7.36 -0.87
C LEU A 92 -5.09 -7.39 -0.90
N GLY A 93 -4.50 -7.12 -2.06
CA GLY A 93 -3.06 -6.94 -2.20
C GLY A 93 -2.55 -5.67 -1.52
N VAL A 94 -3.27 -4.55 -1.63
CA VAL A 94 -2.92 -3.29 -0.95
C VAL A 94 -3.04 -3.45 0.55
N ILE A 95 -4.12 -4.06 1.06
CA ILE A 95 -4.33 -4.40 2.47
C ILE A 95 -3.17 -5.28 2.97
N SER A 96 -2.83 -6.34 2.24
CA SER A 96 -1.74 -7.27 2.63
C SER A 96 -0.36 -6.59 2.68
N ARG A 97 -0.06 -5.72 1.71
CA ARG A 97 1.19 -4.94 1.70
C ARG A 97 1.21 -3.88 2.81
N SER A 98 0.06 -3.28 3.12
CA SER A 98 -0.08 -2.34 4.24
C SER A 98 0.16 -3.07 5.57
N LEU A 99 -0.45 -4.26 5.78
CA LEU A 99 -0.17 -5.11 6.95
C LEU A 99 1.31 -5.50 7.04
N THR A 100 1.95 -5.82 5.90
CA THR A 100 3.39 -6.12 5.85
C THR A 100 4.23 -4.93 6.33
N ARG A 101 3.87 -3.70 5.95
CA ARG A 101 4.57 -2.48 6.35
C ARG A 101 4.61 -2.29 7.87
N TYR A 102 3.56 -2.72 8.57
CA TYR A 102 3.45 -2.63 10.03
C TYR A 102 3.78 -3.95 10.76
N ASN A 103 4.34 -4.94 10.07
CA ASN A 103 4.61 -6.29 10.60
C ASN A 103 3.38 -6.98 11.22
N MET A 104 2.19 -6.69 10.70
CA MET A 104 0.95 -7.31 11.17
C MET A 104 0.71 -8.64 10.43
N PRO A 105 0.07 -9.62 11.09
CA PRO A 105 -0.26 -10.89 10.46
C PRO A 105 -1.25 -10.68 9.31
N ILE A 106 -1.04 -11.40 8.21
CA ILE A 106 -1.90 -11.34 7.03
C ILE A 106 -2.74 -12.60 6.97
N PRO A 107 -4.05 -12.52 7.24
CA PRO A 107 -4.94 -13.68 7.13
C PRO A 107 -5.21 -14.01 5.66
N PRO A 108 -5.64 -15.25 5.35
CA PRO A 108 -6.29 -15.51 4.09
C PRO A 108 -7.64 -14.78 4.02
N PHE A 109 -8.02 -14.31 2.84
CA PHE A 109 -9.31 -13.64 2.63
C PHE A 109 -10.18 -14.45 1.66
N LYS A 110 -11.40 -14.77 2.05
CA LYS A 110 -12.38 -15.32 1.11
C LYS A 110 -12.98 -14.18 0.31
N TYR A 111 -13.08 -14.33 -1.01
CA TYR A 111 -13.56 -13.25 -1.85
C TYR A 111 -14.37 -13.73 -3.06
N TYR A 112 -15.19 -12.80 -3.56
CA TYR A 112 -15.87 -12.87 -4.85
C TYR A 112 -15.50 -11.62 -5.66
N CYS A 113 -15.16 -11.79 -6.93
CA CYS A 113 -14.67 -10.72 -7.79
C CYS A 113 -15.67 -10.43 -8.91
N THR A 114 -16.36 -9.29 -8.83
CA THR A 114 -17.37 -8.88 -9.83
C THR A 114 -16.75 -8.65 -11.20
N LEU A 115 -15.51 -8.15 -11.29
CA LEU A 115 -14.75 -8.07 -12.56
C LEU A 115 -14.65 -9.43 -13.25
N SER A 116 -14.38 -10.49 -12.49
CA SER A 116 -14.28 -11.84 -13.04
C SER A 116 -15.64 -12.36 -13.49
N SER A 117 -16.72 -11.97 -12.82
CA SER A 117 -18.09 -12.31 -13.21
C SER A 117 -18.51 -11.58 -14.48
N CYS A 118 -18.28 -10.26 -14.56
CA CYS A 118 -18.52 -9.47 -15.77
C CYS A 118 -17.80 -10.10 -16.98
N LYS A 119 -16.52 -10.46 -16.87
CA LYS A 119 -15.79 -11.11 -17.98
C LYS A 119 -16.36 -12.45 -18.43
N ARG A 120 -17.03 -13.18 -17.54
CA ARG A 120 -17.65 -14.47 -17.88
C ARG A 120 -19.02 -14.29 -18.52
N ASN A 121 -19.80 -13.34 -18.00
CA ASN A 121 -21.24 -13.25 -18.26
C ASN A 121 -21.63 -12.10 -19.18
N LEU A 122 -20.81 -11.06 -19.23
CA LEU A 122 -21.06 -9.82 -19.97
C LEU A 122 -20.02 -9.67 -21.08
N CYS A 123 -20.45 -9.74 -22.33
CA CYS A 123 -19.60 -9.54 -23.51
C CYS A 123 -19.29 -8.04 -23.71
N LEU A 124 -18.47 -7.46 -22.83
CA LEU A 124 -18.14 -6.03 -22.81
C LEU A 124 -16.72 -5.74 -23.32
N PRO A 125 -16.49 -4.58 -23.97
CA PRO A 125 -15.15 -4.18 -24.40
C PRO A 125 -14.25 -3.75 -23.24
N ASP A 126 -14.82 -3.23 -22.16
CA ASP A 126 -14.15 -2.90 -20.90
C ASP A 126 -15.02 -3.40 -19.73
N ASN A 127 -14.37 -3.81 -18.65
CA ASN A 127 -15.00 -4.28 -17.43
C ASN A 127 -14.58 -3.43 -16.21
N SER A 128 -14.01 -2.23 -16.39
CA SER A 128 -13.86 -1.25 -15.31
C SER A 128 -15.22 -0.94 -14.68
N LEU A 129 -15.26 -0.67 -13.36
CA LEU A 129 -16.52 -0.40 -12.65
C LEU A 129 -17.30 0.73 -13.35
N SER A 130 -16.62 1.85 -13.62
CA SER A 130 -17.21 3.01 -14.30
C SER A 130 -17.78 2.67 -15.69
N TYR A 131 -17.10 1.83 -16.48
CA TYR A 131 -17.63 1.40 -17.77
C TYR A 131 -18.88 0.55 -17.63
N VAL A 132 -18.86 -0.43 -16.73
CA VAL A 132 -19.99 -1.35 -16.50
C VAL A 132 -21.19 -0.57 -15.95
N VAL A 133 -20.97 0.31 -14.97
CA VAL A 133 -22.04 1.14 -14.38
C VAL A 133 -22.70 2.02 -15.45
N ALA A 134 -21.91 2.71 -16.28
CA ALA A 134 -22.46 3.58 -17.32
C ALA A 134 -23.17 2.80 -18.44
N ASN A 135 -22.64 1.65 -18.86
CA ASN A 135 -23.11 0.95 -20.06
C ASN A 135 -24.10 -0.18 -19.79
N VAL A 136 -24.06 -0.79 -18.61
CA VAL A 136 -24.92 -1.91 -18.22
C VAL A 136 -25.98 -1.44 -17.23
N LEU A 137 -25.57 -0.84 -16.11
CA LEU A 137 -26.51 -0.35 -15.08
C LEU A 137 -27.21 0.96 -15.49
N LYS A 138 -26.70 1.65 -16.52
CA LYS A 138 -27.25 2.90 -17.06
C LYS A 138 -27.41 4.00 -16.01
N THR A 139 -26.45 4.10 -15.09
CA THR A 139 -26.44 5.12 -14.03
C THR A 139 -25.08 5.81 -13.93
N THR A 140 -25.01 6.84 -13.09
CA THR A 140 -23.80 7.61 -12.79
C THR A 140 -23.58 7.67 -11.29
N TYR A 141 -22.33 7.81 -10.88
CA TYR A 141 -21.91 7.88 -9.49
C TYR A 141 -20.60 8.66 -9.39
N ASP A 142 -20.21 8.97 -8.16
CA ASP A 142 -18.92 9.60 -7.86
C ASP A 142 -17.81 8.54 -7.95
N ALA A 143 -17.28 8.33 -9.16
CA ALA A 143 -16.25 7.32 -9.38
C ALA A 143 -14.92 7.72 -8.72
N HIS A 144 -14.18 6.73 -8.22
CA HIS A 144 -12.94 6.92 -7.45
C HIS A 144 -13.16 7.52 -6.06
N ASN A 145 -14.37 7.34 -5.55
CA ASN A 145 -14.72 7.53 -4.15
C ASN A 145 -14.99 6.15 -3.55
N ALA A 146 -14.13 5.69 -2.64
CA ALA A 146 -14.15 4.31 -2.14
C ALA A 146 -15.54 3.84 -1.64
N MET A 147 -16.34 4.70 -0.99
CA MET A 147 -17.69 4.29 -0.57
C MET A 147 -18.67 4.24 -1.74
N ALA A 148 -18.60 5.20 -2.67
CA ALA A 148 -19.45 5.19 -3.86
C ALA A 148 -19.12 3.99 -4.77
N ASP A 149 -17.85 3.67 -4.96
CA ASP A 149 -17.36 2.50 -5.68
C ASP A 149 -17.81 1.18 -5.00
N ALA A 150 -17.74 1.10 -3.67
CA ALA A 150 -18.26 -0.05 -2.93
C ALA A 150 -19.78 -0.23 -3.10
N ARG A 151 -20.56 0.85 -3.01
CA ARG A 151 -22.01 0.84 -3.25
C ARG A 151 -22.35 0.43 -4.68
N MET A 152 -21.68 0.99 -5.68
CA MET A 152 -21.93 0.61 -7.07
C MET A 152 -21.48 -0.82 -7.36
N THR A 153 -20.45 -1.30 -6.68
CA THR A 153 -20.07 -2.70 -6.74
C THR A 153 -21.11 -3.61 -6.11
N TYR A 154 -21.80 -3.19 -5.05
CA TYR A 154 -22.96 -3.91 -4.50
C TYR A 154 -24.12 -3.98 -5.51
N GLU A 155 -24.47 -2.87 -6.15
CA GLU A 155 -25.50 -2.85 -7.20
C GLU A 155 -25.13 -3.76 -8.38
N LEU A 156 -23.87 -3.68 -8.83
CA LEU A 156 -23.36 -4.57 -9.86
C LEU A 156 -23.37 -6.03 -9.42
N TYR A 157 -22.99 -6.31 -8.18
CA TYR A 157 -23.08 -7.65 -7.61
C TYR A 157 -24.51 -8.17 -7.72
N ASN A 158 -25.52 -7.41 -7.28
CA ASN A 158 -26.93 -7.78 -7.37
C ASN A 158 -27.38 -8.00 -8.81
N TYR A 159 -27.02 -7.10 -9.74
CA TYR A 159 -27.33 -7.24 -11.17
C TYR A 159 -26.82 -8.56 -11.76
N LEU A 160 -25.65 -9.04 -11.30
CA LEU A 160 -25.05 -10.28 -11.78
C LEU A 160 -25.75 -11.55 -11.25
N ASP A 161 -26.74 -11.46 -10.34
CA ASP A 161 -27.47 -12.64 -9.83
C ASP A 161 -28.18 -13.38 -10.95
N ASP A 162 -28.77 -12.62 -11.88
CA ASP A 162 -29.54 -13.15 -13.01
C ASP A 162 -28.69 -13.96 -14.01
N TYR A 163 -27.37 -13.94 -13.85
CA TYR A 163 -26.41 -14.58 -14.76
C TYR A 163 -25.66 -15.78 -14.15
N GLU A 164 -25.82 -16.04 -12.85
CA GLU A 164 -25.06 -17.07 -12.15
C GLU A 164 -25.97 -17.98 -11.31
N ASP A 165 -26.05 -19.28 -11.66
CA ASP A 165 -26.88 -20.25 -10.92
C ASP A 165 -26.54 -20.36 -9.43
N SER A 166 -25.25 -20.20 -9.08
CA SER A 166 -24.77 -20.14 -7.69
C SER A 166 -23.42 -19.44 -7.64
N ARG A 167 -23.39 -18.31 -6.92
CA ARG A 167 -22.17 -17.51 -6.73
C ARG A 167 -21.12 -18.19 -5.85
N GLU A 168 -21.55 -19.12 -4.99
CA GLU A 168 -20.67 -19.91 -4.13
C GLU A 168 -19.62 -20.67 -4.94
N ASN A 169 -19.94 -21.07 -6.18
CA ASN A 169 -19.01 -21.76 -7.09
C ASN A 169 -17.82 -20.90 -7.53
N PHE A 170 -17.93 -19.57 -7.42
CA PHE A 170 -16.90 -18.63 -7.86
C PHE A 170 -16.09 -18.03 -6.71
N LEU A 171 -16.37 -18.47 -5.47
CA LEU A 171 -15.61 -18.07 -4.31
C LEU A 171 -14.16 -18.55 -4.40
N LYS A 172 -13.25 -17.65 -4.06
CA LYS A 172 -11.82 -17.92 -4.01
C LYS A 172 -11.27 -17.53 -2.66
N THR A 173 -10.10 -18.09 -2.32
CA THR A 173 -9.33 -17.64 -1.17
C THR A 173 -8.07 -16.96 -1.68
N TYR A 174 -7.88 -15.70 -1.28
CA TYR A 174 -6.67 -14.94 -1.49
C TYR A 174 -5.65 -15.34 -0.42
N TYR A 175 -4.47 -15.74 -0.87
CA TYR A 175 -3.30 -15.94 -0.01
C TYR A 175 -2.24 -14.95 -0.45
N TYR A 176 -1.84 -14.06 0.46
CA TYR A 176 -0.74 -13.16 0.17
C TYR A 176 0.55 -13.97 -0.04
N ARG A 177 1.20 -13.75 -1.18
CA ARG A 177 2.49 -14.35 -1.50
C ARG A 177 3.49 -13.21 -1.69
N PRO A 178 4.38 -12.98 -0.72
CA PRO A 178 5.35 -11.90 -0.83
C PRO A 178 6.24 -12.12 -2.05
N ASN A 179 6.16 -11.21 -3.00
CA ASN A 179 7.06 -11.10 -4.13
C ASN A 179 8.24 -10.21 -3.72
N ARG A 180 9.33 -10.84 -3.27
CA ARG A 180 10.57 -10.18 -2.80
C ARG A 180 11.19 -9.17 -3.78
N LYS A 181 10.78 -9.13 -5.06
CA LYS A 181 11.19 -8.13 -6.06
C LYS A 181 10.29 -6.88 -6.10
N ARG A 182 9.03 -6.98 -5.66
CA ARG A 182 8.04 -5.88 -5.64
C ARG A 182 7.78 -5.32 -4.24
N ASP A 183 7.90 -6.13 -3.19
CA ASP A 183 7.53 -5.74 -1.83
C ASP A 183 8.63 -4.96 -1.09
N PHE A 184 9.85 -4.93 -1.62
CA PHE A 184 10.85 -3.95 -1.21
C PHE A 184 10.79 -2.76 -2.16
N ASN A 185 10.62 -1.57 -1.59
CA ASN A 185 10.51 -0.34 -2.35
C ASN A 185 11.83 -0.11 -3.12
N ARG A 186 11.76 0.03 -4.45
CA ARG A 186 12.92 0.47 -5.26
C ARG A 186 13.51 1.78 -4.72
N THR A 187 12.68 2.65 -4.14
CA THR A 187 13.10 3.87 -3.45
C THR A 187 13.88 3.56 -2.16
N PHE A 188 13.54 2.51 -1.41
CA PHE A 188 14.37 2.07 -0.27
C PHE A 188 15.68 1.46 -0.75
N ASP A 189 15.65 0.55 -1.72
CA ASP A 189 16.87 -0.04 -2.27
C ASP A 189 17.78 1.05 -2.89
N TYR A 190 17.21 2.08 -3.50
CA TYR A 190 17.91 3.28 -3.99
C TYR A 190 18.46 4.13 -2.84
N ASN A 191 17.61 4.56 -1.91
CA ASN A 191 17.99 5.38 -0.77
C ASN A 191 19.08 4.68 0.04
N TYR A 192 18.93 3.39 0.31
CA TYR A 192 19.89 2.62 1.07
C TYR A 192 21.23 2.49 0.32
N ASN A 193 21.21 2.24 -0.99
CA ASN A 193 22.45 2.23 -1.78
C ASN A 193 23.08 3.63 -1.93
N TYR A 194 22.27 4.70 -1.94
CA TYR A 194 22.74 6.08 -1.88
C TYR A 194 23.43 6.37 -0.55
N LEU A 195 22.84 5.97 0.58
CA LEU A 195 23.46 6.04 1.90
C LEU A 195 24.76 5.22 1.93
N TYR A 196 24.75 3.99 1.42
CA TYR A 196 25.95 3.15 1.32
C TYR A 196 27.05 3.81 0.47
N GLY A 197 26.71 4.49 -0.62
CA GLY A 197 27.64 5.27 -1.43
C GLY A 197 28.22 6.47 -0.69
N LEU A 198 27.39 7.22 0.04
CA LEU A 198 27.81 8.32 0.91
C LEU A 198 28.77 7.83 2.00
N THR A 199 28.44 6.74 2.69
CA THR A 199 29.26 6.19 3.77
C THR A 199 30.58 5.63 3.25
N LYS A 200 30.61 5.01 2.04
CA LYS A 200 31.87 4.64 1.39
C LYS A 200 32.75 5.85 1.09
N LYS A 201 32.21 6.98 0.63
CA LYS A 201 33.01 8.22 0.47
C LYS A 201 33.61 8.69 1.80
N PHE A 202 32.93 8.45 2.93
CA PHE A 202 33.47 8.80 4.24
C PHE A 202 34.71 8.00 4.65
N SER A 203 34.89 6.79 4.10
CA SER A 203 36.11 6.00 4.37
C SER A 203 37.40 6.65 3.83
N TYR A 204 37.27 7.67 2.98
CA TYR A 204 38.38 8.37 2.34
C TYR A 204 38.56 9.83 2.80
N ILE A 205 37.71 10.36 3.69
CA ILE A 205 37.81 11.73 4.21
C ILE A 205 38.22 11.70 5.69
N ASN A 206 38.94 12.74 6.14
CA ASN A 206 39.41 12.83 7.53
C ASN A 206 38.35 13.39 8.48
N GLU A 207 37.39 14.17 7.98
CA GLU A 207 36.32 14.81 8.76
C GLU A 207 35.00 14.86 7.96
N ILE A 208 33.88 14.72 8.66
CA ILE A 208 32.53 14.81 8.07
C ILE A 208 32.09 16.28 8.07
N SER A 209 32.10 16.91 6.89
CA SER A 209 31.61 18.28 6.72
C SER A 209 30.10 18.43 6.98
N GLU A 210 29.65 19.67 7.21
CA GLU A 210 28.23 19.99 7.37
C GLU A 210 27.37 19.67 6.15
N ASN A 211 27.94 19.71 4.94
CA ASN A 211 27.21 19.29 3.74
C ASN A 211 26.93 17.78 3.75
N HIS A 212 27.84 16.97 4.30
CA HIS A 212 27.61 15.54 4.46
C HIS A 212 26.51 15.25 5.50
N LYS A 213 26.53 15.96 6.64
CA LYS A 213 25.48 15.85 7.66
C LYS A 213 24.11 16.21 7.08
N ARG A 214 24.01 17.31 6.33
CA ARG A 214 22.77 17.72 5.66
C ARG A 214 22.22 16.66 4.69
N LEU A 215 23.08 16.01 3.90
CA LEU A 215 22.67 14.92 3.00
C LEU A 215 22.16 13.69 3.78
N MET A 216 22.78 13.37 4.91
CA MET A 216 22.34 12.29 5.80
C MET A 216 21.04 12.63 6.52
N GLU A 217 20.85 13.88 6.94
CA GLU A 217 19.59 14.38 7.51
C GLU A 217 18.46 14.29 6.49
N THR A 218 18.74 14.66 5.24
CA THR A 218 17.77 14.55 4.14
C THR A 218 17.37 13.08 3.96
N TRP A 219 18.35 12.18 3.93
CA TRP A 219 18.10 10.75 3.87
C TRP A 219 17.28 10.25 5.08
N LEU A 220 17.62 10.67 6.30
CA LEU A 220 16.94 10.26 7.52
C LEU A 220 15.48 10.71 7.51
N GLN A 221 15.21 11.96 7.11
CA GLN A 221 13.85 12.49 6.96
C GLN A 221 13.04 11.73 5.90
N SER A 222 13.66 11.38 4.77
CA SER A 222 13.01 10.62 3.70
C SER A 222 12.75 9.15 4.05
N ASN A 223 13.36 8.61 5.11
CA ASN A 223 13.25 7.19 5.48
C ASN A 223 12.74 6.96 6.92
N LYS A 224 12.39 8.01 7.67
CA LYS A 224 11.95 7.92 9.09
C LYS A 224 10.70 7.06 9.31
N TYR A 225 9.83 6.95 8.31
CA TYR A 225 8.59 6.17 8.35
C TYR A 225 8.76 4.69 7.93
N GLN A 226 10.00 4.23 7.71
CA GLN A 226 10.31 2.83 7.35
C GLN A 226 10.87 2.02 8.55
N ASN A 227 10.68 2.53 9.77
CA ASN A 227 11.27 2.07 11.04
C ASN A 227 10.80 0.70 11.56
N ALA A 228 9.90 0.00 10.87
CA ALA A 228 9.34 -1.25 11.35
C ALA A 228 10.30 -2.46 11.26
N HIS A 229 11.48 -2.35 10.65
CA HIS A 229 12.43 -3.47 10.51
C HIS A 229 13.68 -3.29 11.40
N PRO A 230 14.08 -4.26 12.26
CA PRO A 230 15.22 -4.12 13.17
C PRO A 230 16.55 -3.74 12.50
N LEU A 231 16.79 -4.23 11.28
CA LEU A 231 17.94 -3.79 10.47
C LEU A 231 17.86 -2.30 10.10
N ILE A 232 16.68 -1.79 9.72
CA ILE A 232 16.48 -0.38 9.36
C ILE A 232 16.60 0.51 10.59
N GLU A 233 16.06 0.09 11.73
CA GLU A 233 16.22 0.77 13.01
C GLU A 233 17.70 0.93 13.38
N ASN A 234 18.50 -0.14 13.25
CA ASN A 234 19.94 -0.09 13.48
C ASN A 234 20.65 0.90 12.54
N ILE A 235 20.26 0.94 11.26
CA ILE A 235 20.79 1.90 10.28
C ILE A 235 20.39 3.33 10.64
N LEU A 236 19.13 3.58 11.01
CA LEU A 236 18.64 4.90 11.41
C LEU A 236 19.38 5.41 12.66
N LEU A 237 19.60 4.56 13.66
CA LEU A 237 20.38 4.88 14.85
C LEU A 237 21.82 5.25 14.51
N LYS A 238 22.47 4.51 13.60
CA LYS A 238 23.82 4.80 13.13
C LYS A 238 23.91 6.10 12.33
N VAL A 239 22.96 6.36 11.44
CA VAL A 239 22.90 7.61 10.67
C VAL A 239 22.68 8.80 11.60
N SER A 240 21.76 8.67 12.55
CA SER A 240 21.54 9.69 13.58
C SER A 240 22.80 9.93 14.43
N TYR A 241 23.50 8.86 14.83
CA TYR A 241 24.76 8.96 15.56
C TYR A 241 25.83 9.73 14.77
N ILE A 242 25.96 9.48 13.46
CA ILE A 242 26.91 10.20 12.58
C ILE A 242 26.57 11.69 12.48
N ILE A 243 25.28 12.05 12.36
CA ILE A 243 24.86 13.45 12.21
C ILE A 243 25.20 14.25 13.47
N HIS A 244 24.96 13.68 14.65
CA HIS A 244 25.00 14.42 15.92
C HIS A 244 26.35 14.33 16.66
N ASN A 245 27.30 13.53 16.19
CA ASN A 245 28.58 13.34 16.86
C ASN A 245 29.78 13.68 15.96
N ASN A 246 30.83 14.22 16.57
CA ASN A 246 32.12 14.42 15.90
C ASN A 246 32.92 13.12 15.96
N LEU A 247 32.76 12.29 14.93
CA LEU A 247 33.37 10.97 14.87
C LEU A 247 34.85 11.02 14.48
N THR A 248 35.64 10.15 15.11
CA THR A 248 37.01 9.87 14.70
C THR A 248 37.04 9.00 13.44
N LYS A 249 38.17 9.02 12.72
CA LYS A 249 38.39 8.18 11.53
C LYS A 249 38.19 6.68 11.78
N HIS A 250 38.48 6.21 12.99
CA HIS A 250 38.27 4.82 13.40
C HIS A 250 36.77 4.49 13.48
N GLU A 251 35.98 5.33 14.16
CA GLU A 251 34.54 5.15 14.34
C GLU A 251 33.79 5.23 12.99
N ILE A 252 34.21 6.13 12.10
CA ILE A 252 33.67 6.22 10.74
C ILE A 252 33.88 4.90 9.98
N ARG A 253 35.08 4.31 10.10
CA ARG A 253 35.41 3.05 9.44
C ARG A 253 34.60 1.87 10.00
N GLU A 254 34.46 1.78 11.31
CA GLU A 254 33.70 0.71 11.98
C GLU A 254 32.22 0.75 11.58
N ILE A 255 31.62 1.95 11.54
CA ILE A 255 30.23 2.11 11.09
C ILE A 255 30.09 1.72 9.61
N ASN A 256 31.05 2.09 8.75
CA ASN A 256 31.06 1.73 7.34
C ASN A 256 31.16 0.22 7.09
N GLU A 257 31.96 -0.50 7.87
CA GLU A 257 32.12 -1.96 7.77
C GLU A 257 30.85 -2.70 8.23
N SER A 258 30.01 -2.04 9.02
CA SER A 258 28.72 -2.58 9.48
C SER A 258 27.56 -2.40 8.49
N LEU A 259 27.74 -1.62 7.40
CA LEU A 259 26.73 -1.38 6.37
C LEU A 259 27.07 -2.19 5.09
N ASN A 260 26.12 -2.96 4.57
CA ASN A 260 26.31 -3.82 3.39
C ASN A 260 25.40 -3.42 2.24
N ALA A 261 25.89 -3.32 1.00
CA ALA A 261 25.08 -2.97 -0.17
C ALA A 261 23.94 -3.98 -0.46
N ILE A 262 22.81 -3.49 -0.99
CA ILE A 262 21.70 -4.33 -1.45
C ILE A 262 21.90 -4.69 -2.93
N LYS A 263 22.35 -5.94 -3.18
CA LYS A 263 22.78 -6.45 -4.50
C LYS A 263 21.70 -6.47 -5.60
N ARG A 264 20.42 -6.32 -5.26
CA ARG A 264 19.29 -6.42 -6.23
C ARG A 264 18.89 -5.07 -6.87
N SER A 265 19.53 -3.97 -6.51
CA SER A 265 19.28 -2.66 -7.14
C SER A 265 19.99 -2.55 -8.50
N PRO A 266 19.30 -2.13 -9.59
CA PRO A 266 19.85 -2.08 -10.94
C PRO A 266 20.94 -1.01 -11.15
N GLU A 267 21.12 -0.09 -10.20
CA GLU A 267 22.15 0.96 -10.27
C GLU A 267 23.46 0.60 -9.58
N TYR A 268 23.63 -0.66 -9.13
CA TYR A 268 24.93 -1.12 -8.65
C TYR A 268 25.93 -1.22 -9.82
N ASN A 269 26.60 -0.11 -10.10
CA ASN A 269 27.82 -0.09 -10.87
C ASN A 269 28.87 0.68 -10.05
N VAL A 270 29.88 -0.07 -9.59
CA VAL A 270 31.00 0.41 -8.78
C VAL A 270 31.77 1.57 -9.45
N ASN A 271 31.52 1.82 -10.74
CA ASN A 271 32.18 2.85 -11.55
C ASN A 271 31.35 4.13 -11.78
N ILE A 272 30.11 4.24 -11.29
CA ILE A 272 29.29 5.47 -11.48
C ILE A 272 29.75 6.64 -10.60
N LEU A 273 30.64 6.39 -9.63
CA LEU A 273 31.23 7.41 -8.76
C LEU A 273 32.73 7.63 -9.05
N LYS A 274 33.08 7.86 -10.32
CA LYS A 274 34.33 8.55 -10.67
C LYS A 274 34.10 10.06 -10.63
#